data_AF-A0A955NET2-F1
#
_entry.id   AF-A0A955NET2-F1
#
_cell.length_a   1.000
_cell.length_b   1.000
_cell.length_c   1.000
_cell.angle_alpha   90.00
_cell.angle_beta   90.00
_cell.angle_gamma   90.00
#
_symmetry.space_group_name_H-M   'P 1'
#
loop_
_entity.id
_entity.type
_entity.pdbx_description
1 polymer ?
#
loop_
_entity_poly.entity_id
_entity_poly.type
_entity_poly.pdbx_seq_one_letter_code
_entity_poly.pdbx_strand_id
1 'polypeptide(L)'
;MADHGEELGEHNNFFHGEHLYEPAVRIPWIMTYPNKIPAGSKVTQMVHSLDFVPTLLALAGLPPMNQSEGFDLSTAILTQSEPERGNLVSYLENEDDRFLDEGDKVLAARSARWKFIENSNHKRPETLFGKLVNEDLDSPMFAQVFIKGSSFASIAAHIRYHTDESHPLRHEYPDLASIPTTMIQAIQLGVDPLHSEAAQSGVLETPNSGWRVSVTPNLYERARDYALTMGYETKHMVIESLVVNLAIPWNLEKTTALVDNLELIVKEGSSDNVKWKRRVIADMESGETRDALKDTGVGPKHTPNYSWAQESAFPGPRNLSQRIEVTFEPPPPSQVLNELYDLQTDPKELDNLMSPEAPTDIDQNLLVQIRDGMTDRLENWKEGASSYNAEAASLSAEDRANLKAIGYFE
;
A
#
# COMPACT_ATOMS: atom_id res chain seq x y z
N MET A 1 -19.82 -11.93 0.14
CA MET A 1 -18.94 -11.17 1.05
C MET A 1 -17.76 -10.72 0.21
N ALA A 2 -17.34 -9.46 0.32
CA ALA A 2 -16.07 -9.04 -0.29
C ALA A 2 -14.90 -9.49 0.60
N ASP A 3 -13.74 -9.73 0.02
CA ASP A 3 -12.50 -10.04 0.73
C ASP A 3 -11.87 -8.78 1.34
N HIS A 4 -11.91 -7.66 0.63
CA HIS A 4 -11.49 -6.34 1.11
C HIS A 4 -12.34 -5.21 0.47
N GLY A 5 -12.12 -3.98 0.92
CA GLY A 5 -12.65 -2.74 0.35
C GLY A 5 -11.64 -2.06 -0.59
N GLU A 6 -11.86 -0.79 -0.93
CA GLU A 6 -10.99 -0.06 -1.86
C GLU A 6 -10.97 1.45 -1.54
N GLU A 7 -9.78 2.06 -1.50
CA GLU A 7 -9.64 3.52 -1.46
C GLU A 7 -9.73 4.08 -2.89
N LEU A 8 -10.51 5.14 -3.08
CA LEU A 8 -10.78 5.77 -4.38
C LEU A 8 -10.46 7.28 -4.35
N GLY A 9 -9.48 7.67 -3.55
CA GLY A 9 -9.07 9.04 -3.29
C GLY A 9 -9.26 9.48 -1.84
N GLU A 10 -9.93 8.68 -1.01
CA GLU A 10 -9.91 8.83 0.45
C GLU A 10 -8.46 8.83 0.96
N HIS A 11 -8.17 9.63 1.98
CA HIS A 11 -6.84 9.74 2.59
C HIS A 11 -5.69 10.09 1.62
N ASN A 12 -6.02 10.60 0.42
CA ASN A 12 -5.11 10.79 -0.72
C ASN A 12 -4.52 9.49 -1.28
N ASN A 13 -5.18 8.36 -1.01
CA ASN A 13 -4.78 7.04 -1.44
C ASN A 13 -5.70 6.51 -2.53
N PHE A 14 -5.17 5.58 -3.31
CA PHE A 14 -5.92 4.78 -4.25
C PHE A 14 -5.50 3.33 -4.08
N PHE A 15 -6.45 2.44 -4.34
CA PHE A 15 -6.29 1.00 -4.15
C PHE A 15 -6.33 0.58 -2.66
N HIS A 16 -5.96 -0.66 -2.38
CA HIS A 16 -5.94 -1.28 -1.06
C HIS A 16 -4.57 -1.95 -0.87
N GLY A 17 -4.27 -2.36 0.36
CA GLY A 17 -3.04 -3.10 0.67
C GLY A 17 -1.87 -2.24 1.14
N GLU A 18 -2.07 -0.94 1.34
CA GLU A 18 -1.08 -0.06 1.99
C GLU A 18 -1.54 0.35 3.41
N HIS A 19 -2.84 0.54 3.59
CA HIS A 19 -3.42 1.11 4.79
C HIS A 19 -4.60 0.29 5.31
N LEU A 20 -4.98 0.58 6.56
CA LEU A 20 -6.04 -0.12 7.28
C LEU A 20 -7.30 0.74 7.48
N TYR A 21 -7.50 1.79 6.69
CA TYR A 21 -8.68 2.67 6.79
C TYR A 21 -10.00 1.93 6.44
N GLU A 22 -11.13 2.42 6.97
CA GLU A 22 -12.47 1.86 6.75
C GLU A 22 -12.81 1.63 5.27
N PRO A 23 -12.47 2.51 4.31
CA PRO A 23 -12.69 2.22 2.89
C PRO A 23 -12.01 0.93 2.42
N ALA A 24 -10.86 0.57 2.97
CA ALA A 24 -10.09 -0.63 2.64
C ALA A 24 -10.53 -1.88 3.43
N VAL A 25 -10.99 -1.75 4.67
CA VAL A 25 -11.25 -2.93 5.54
C VAL A 25 -12.75 -3.19 5.81
N ARG A 26 -13.62 -2.21 5.61
CA ARG A 26 -15.06 -2.35 5.86
C ARG A 26 -15.77 -2.89 4.63
N ILE A 27 -15.97 -4.19 4.63
CA ILE A 27 -16.57 -4.94 3.52
C ILE A 27 -18.08 -5.14 3.62
N PRO A 28 -18.79 -5.26 2.48
CA PRO A 28 -20.17 -5.72 2.47
C PRO A 28 -20.27 -7.23 2.70
N TRP A 29 -21.12 -7.63 3.66
CA TRP A 29 -21.56 -9.01 3.83
C TRP A 29 -23.09 -9.09 3.72
N ILE A 30 -23.57 -9.67 2.62
CA ILE A 30 -24.99 -9.92 2.37
C ILE A 30 -25.22 -11.43 2.38
N MET A 31 -26.26 -11.88 3.08
CA MET A 31 -26.64 -13.29 3.17
C MET A 31 -28.13 -13.45 2.83
N THR A 32 -28.46 -14.53 2.14
CA THR A 32 -29.84 -14.93 1.88
C THR A 32 -30.04 -16.36 2.36
N TYR A 33 -31.06 -16.60 3.16
CA TYR A 33 -31.49 -17.94 3.55
C TYR A 33 -33.02 -17.98 3.47
N PRO A 34 -33.58 -18.50 2.36
CA PRO A 34 -35.02 -18.52 2.12
C PRO A 34 -35.80 -19.14 3.28
N ASN A 35 -36.89 -18.48 3.67
CA ASN A 35 -37.76 -18.88 4.79
C ASN A 35 -37.11 -18.90 6.19
N LYS A 36 -35.88 -18.40 6.32
CA LYS A 36 -35.14 -18.36 7.59
C LYS A 36 -34.67 -16.96 7.95
N ILE A 37 -34.10 -16.23 7.00
CA ILE A 37 -33.70 -14.84 7.19
C ILE A 37 -34.81 -13.93 6.62
N PRO A 38 -35.45 -13.10 7.45
CA PRO A 38 -36.41 -12.11 6.97
C PRO A 38 -35.76 -11.13 5.98
N ALA A 39 -36.48 -10.78 4.91
CA ALA A 39 -36.01 -9.78 3.97
C ALA A 39 -35.87 -8.42 4.67
N GLY A 40 -34.76 -7.72 4.42
CA GLY A 40 -34.47 -6.42 5.05
C GLY A 40 -33.87 -6.50 6.45
N SER A 41 -33.62 -7.71 6.98
CA SER A 41 -32.85 -7.92 8.21
C SER A 41 -31.49 -7.23 8.15
N LYS A 42 -31.06 -6.67 9.29
CA LYS A 42 -29.79 -5.96 9.44
C LYS A 42 -29.14 -6.35 10.76
N VAL A 43 -27.85 -6.69 10.70
CA VAL A 43 -26.98 -6.87 11.86
C VAL A 43 -26.11 -5.63 11.96
N THR A 44 -26.26 -4.86 13.04
CA THR A 44 -25.58 -3.56 13.22
C THR A 44 -24.34 -3.64 14.10
N GLN A 45 -24.23 -4.69 14.92
CA GLN A 45 -23.01 -4.97 15.67
C GLN A 45 -21.79 -5.15 14.76
N MET A 46 -20.61 -4.92 15.34
CA MET A 46 -19.34 -5.21 14.69
C MET A 46 -19.20 -6.72 14.45
N VAL A 47 -18.83 -7.08 13.23
CA VAL A 47 -18.58 -8.47 12.78
C VAL A 47 -17.22 -8.56 12.11
N HIS A 48 -16.61 -9.75 12.15
CA HIS A 48 -15.32 -10.02 11.50
C HIS A 48 -15.49 -10.92 10.28
N SER A 49 -14.55 -10.86 9.34
CA SER A 49 -14.47 -11.83 8.24
C SER A 49 -14.33 -13.27 8.76
N LEU A 50 -13.60 -13.44 9.87
CA LEU A 50 -13.43 -14.72 10.56
C LEU A 50 -14.75 -15.31 11.09
N ASP A 51 -15.77 -14.49 11.35
CA ASP A 51 -17.09 -14.95 11.80
C ASP A 51 -17.84 -15.72 10.71
N PHE A 52 -17.43 -15.61 9.43
CA PHE A 52 -18.13 -16.20 8.29
C PHE A 52 -18.24 -17.72 8.39
N VAL A 53 -17.12 -18.41 8.59
CA VAL A 53 -17.09 -19.88 8.62
C VAL A 53 -17.86 -20.48 9.80
N PRO A 54 -17.64 -20.08 11.08
CA PRO A 54 -18.41 -20.63 12.20
C PRO A 54 -19.91 -20.35 12.07
N THR A 55 -20.29 -19.18 11.53
CA THR A 55 -21.69 -18.85 11.23
C THR A 55 -22.29 -19.77 10.18
N LEU A 56 -21.57 -20.03 9.09
CA LEU A 56 -22.03 -20.91 8.01
C LEU A 56 -22.24 -22.35 8.51
N LEU A 57 -21.30 -22.87 9.30
CA LEU A 57 -21.40 -24.21 9.89
C LEU A 57 -22.63 -24.31 10.81
N ALA A 58 -22.84 -23.32 11.68
CA ALA A 58 -24.00 -23.30 12.57
C ALA A 58 -25.32 -23.24 11.79
N LEU A 59 -25.42 -22.41 10.75
CA LEU A 59 -26.60 -22.33 9.89
C LEU A 59 -26.87 -23.63 9.10
N ALA A 60 -25.82 -24.38 8.78
CA ALA A 60 -25.89 -25.70 8.14
C ALA A 60 -26.15 -26.85 9.14
N GLY A 61 -26.19 -26.58 10.45
CA GLY A 61 -26.31 -27.63 11.49
C GLY A 61 -25.07 -28.52 11.60
N LEU A 62 -23.91 -28.02 11.20
CA LEU A 62 -22.62 -28.70 11.25
C LEU A 62 -21.89 -28.43 12.57
N PRO A 63 -21.00 -29.34 13.02
CA PRO A 63 -20.22 -29.11 14.23
C PRO A 63 -19.31 -27.87 14.07
N PRO A 64 -19.06 -27.12 15.15
CA PRO A 64 -18.17 -25.97 15.12
C PRO A 64 -16.73 -26.39 14.82
N MET A 65 -15.94 -25.50 14.23
CA MET A 65 -14.50 -25.72 14.09
C MET A 65 -13.82 -25.61 15.44
N ASN A 66 -12.95 -26.58 15.74
CA ASN A 66 -12.04 -26.46 16.88
C ASN A 66 -11.12 -25.26 16.66
N GLN A 67 -10.97 -24.42 17.69
CA GLN A 67 -10.04 -23.29 17.70
C GLN A 67 -10.33 -22.20 16.64
N SER A 68 -11.59 -22.01 16.24
CA SER A 68 -12.02 -20.84 15.46
C SER A 68 -11.85 -19.55 16.29
N GLU A 69 -11.15 -18.57 15.73
CA GLU A 69 -11.07 -17.20 16.28
C GLU A 69 -12.34 -16.39 15.99
N GLY A 70 -13.05 -16.76 14.93
CA GLY A 70 -14.37 -16.20 14.61
C GLY A 70 -15.48 -16.79 15.48
N PHE A 71 -16.56 -16.04 15.58
CA PHE A 71 -17.74 -16.36 16.38
C PHE A 71 -18.95 -16.68 15.51
N ASP A 72 -19.80 -17.58 15.99
CA ASP A 72 -21.09 -17.88 15.37
C ASP A 72 -22.07 -16.69 15.49
N LEU A 73 -22.54 -16.18 14.35
CA LEU A 73 -23.55 -15.11 14.22
C LEU A 73 -24.96 -15.64 13.87
N SER A 74 -25.15 -16.97 13.77
CA SER A 74 -26.40 -17.59 13.31
C SER A 74 -27.62 -17.12 14.10
N THR A 75 -27.50 -16.98 15.42
CA THR A 75 -28.58 -16.47 16.27
C THR A 75 -28.90 -15.02 15.90
N ALA A 76 -27.91 -14.13 15.88
CA ALA A 76 -28.12 -12.72 15.52
C ALA A 76 -28.77 -12.58 14.13
N ILE A 77 -28.35 -13.41 13.17
CA ILE A 77 -28.89 -13.44 11.81
C ILE A 77 -30.34 -13.92 11.79
N LEU A 78 -30.66 -15.01 12.48
CA LEU A 78 -31.99 -15.65 12.42
C LEU A 78 -33.04 -14.93 13.27
N THR A 79 -32.68 -14.46 14.47
CA THR A 79 -33.63 -13.92 15.44
C THR A 79 -33.61 -12.40 15.51
N GLN A 80 -32.63 -11.74 14.89
CA GLN A 80 -32.41 -10.30 15.01
C GLN A 80 -32.23 -9.84 16.47
N SER A 81 -31.83 -10.76 17.35
CA SER A 81 -31.54 -10.47 18.75
C SER A 81 -30.04 -10.54 18.99
N GLU A 82 -29.44 -9.41 19.37
CA GLU A 82 -28.02 -9.30 19.65
C GLU A 82 -27.72 -9.82 21.07
N PRO A 83 -26.79 -10.77 21.27
CA PRO A 83 -25.93 -10.70 22.42
C PRO A 83 -24.94 -9.55 22.19
N GLU A 84 -24.94 -8.53 23.06
CA GLU A 84 -23.97 -7.44 22.99
C GLU A 84 -22.54 -8.01 22.99
N ARG A 85 -21.80 -7.77 21.91
CA ARG A 85 -20.34 -7.95 21.85
C ARG A 85 -19.63 -6.69 22.36
N GLY A 86 -20.20 -6.03 23.37
CA GLY A 86 -19.63 -4.84 23.98
C GLY A 86 -18.23 -5.16 24.48
N ASN A 87 -17.22 -4.49 23.91
CA ASN A 87 -15.77 -4.68 24.11
C ASN A 87 -15.04 -5.61 23.13
N LEU A 88 -15.69 -6.14 22.09
CA LEU A 88 -14.97 -6.85 21.03
C LEU A 88 -13.96 -5.90 20.36
N VAL A 89 -12.76 -6.41 20.15
CA VAL A 89 -11.72 -5.77 19.34
C VAL A 89 -11.41 -6.70 18.17
N SER A 90 -11.44 -6.12 16.99
CA SER A 90 -10.91 -6.69 15.76
C SER A 90 -9.45 -6.30 15.67
N TYR A 91 -8.59 -7.26 15.35
CA TYR A 91 -7.21 -6.99 14.98
C TYR A 91 -7.14 -7.07 13.46
N LEU A 92 -6.51 -6.05 12.89
CA LEU A 92 -6.30 -5.93 11.46
C LEU A 92 -4.80 -5.89 11.25
N GLU A 93 -4.35 -6.66 10.28
CA GLU A 93 -2.98 -6.57 9.78
C GLU A 93 -3.04 -6.31 8.30
N ASN A 94 -2.12 -5.48 7.85
CA ASN A 94 -1.81 -5.36 6.45
C ASN A 94 -0.32 -5.62 6.30
N GLU A 95 -0.01 -6.72 5.64
CA GLU A 95 1.27 -6.92 5.01
C GLU A 95 1.16 -6.17 3.70
N ASP A 96 1.94 -5.10 3.54
CA ASP A 96 2.11 -4.61 2.19
C ASP A 96 2.83 -5.73 1.44
N ASP A 97 2.11 -6.46 0.58
CA ASP A 97 2.61 -7.59 -0.24
C ASP A 97 3.86 -7.22 -1.07
N ARG A 98 4.23 -5.93 -1.11
CA ARG A 98 5.47 -5.41 -1.68
C ARG A 98 6.69 -5.58 -0.75
N PHE A 99 6.53 -5.95 0.52
CA PHE A 99 7.56 -6.08 1.56
C PHE A 99 7.38 -7.38 2.38
N LEU A 100 8.49 -8.01 2.80
CA LEU A 100 8.50 -9.33 3.44
C LEU A 100 9.04 -9.36 4.87
N ASP A 101 9.33 -8.20 5.48
CA ASP A 101 9.72 -8.20 6.89
C ASP A 101 8.47 -8.00 7.76
N GLU A 102 8.29 -8.84 8.79
CA GLU A 102 7.20 -8.70 9.76
C GLU A 102 7.21 -7.33 10.44
N GLY A 103 8.35 -6.63 10.41
CA GLY A 103 8.54 -5.26 10.89
C GLY A 103 7.84 -4.18 10.07
N ASP A 104 7.49 -4.41 8.79
CA ASP A 104 6.88 -3.39 7.92
C ASP A 104 5.34 -3.41 7.95
N LYS A 105 4.74 -4.30 8.77
CA LYS A 105 3.28 -4.43 8.88
C LYS A 105 2.65 -3.15 9.43
N VAL A 106 1.55 -2.73 8.81
CA VAL A 106 0.60 -1.84 9.47
C VAL A 106 -0.34 -2.71 10.27
N LEU A 107 -0.47 -2.42 11.56
CA LEU A 107 -1.32 -3.17 12.48
C LEU A 107 -2.37 -2.23 13.05
N ALA A 108 -3.58 -2.73 13.27
CA ALA A 108 -4.62 -1.95 13.90
C ALA A 108 -5.47 -2.76 14.88
N ALA A 109 -5.91 -2.10 15.92
CA ALA A 109 -6.96 -2.57 16.82
C ALA A 109 -8.21 -1.73 16.56
N ARG A 110 -9.35 -2.38 16.33
CA ARG A 110 -10.62 -1.73 16.02
C ARG A 110 -11.73 -2.25 16.93
N SER A 111 -12.38 -1.35 17.64
CA SER A 111 -13.62 -1.61 18.37
C SER A 111 -14.82 -0.99 17.65
N ALA A 112 -16.01 -1.11 18.23
CA ALA A 112 -17.21 -0.48 17.68
C ALA A 112 -17.11 1.07 17.57
N ARG A 113 -16.30 1.70 18.43
CA ARG A 113 -16.12 3.17 18.47
C ARG A 113 -14.72 3.60 18.10
N TRP A 114 -13.71 2.98 18.68
CA TRP A 114 -12.32 3.41 18.55
C TRP A 114 -11.56 2.55 17.56
N LYS A 115 -10.72 3.18 16.75
CA LYS A 115 -9.74 2.50 15.92
C LYS A 115 -8.36 3.10 16.16
N PHE A 116 -7.42 2.23 16.48
CA PHE A 116 -6.02 2.56 16.70
C PHE A 116 -5.20 1.89 15.61
N ILE A 117 -4.40 2.67 14.88
CA ILE A 117 -3.49 2.18 13.83
C ILE A 117 -2.07 2.44 14.31
N GLU A 118 -1.26 1.38 14.36
CA GLU A 118 0.15 1.45 14.68
C GLU A 118 0.98 1.60 13.40
N ASN A 119 1.51 2.80 13.19
CA ASN A 119 2.37 3.16 12.04
C ASN A 119 3.84 3.31 12.44
N SER A 120 4.20 2.97 13.68
CA SER A 120 5.53 3.19 14.26
C SER A 120 6.68 2.58 13.46
N ASN A 121 6.42 1.48 12.74
CA ASN A 121 7.38 0.81 11.87
C ASN A 121 7.06 0.93 10.36
N HIS A 122 5.98 1.62 10.00
CA HIS A 122 5.63 1.84 8.59
C HIS A 122 6.66 2.74 7.88
N LYS A 123 6.67 2.75 6.55
CA LYS A 123 7.51 3.67 5.79
C LYS A 123 7.01 5.10 5.90
N ARG A 124 7.93 6.04 5.75
CA ARG A 124 7.59 7.44 5.50
C ARG A 124 6.76 7.55 4.21
N PRO A 125 5.95 8.62 4.07
CA PRO A 125 5.37 8.97 2.78
C PRO A 125 6.45 9.06 1.69
N GLU A 126 6.03 8.91 0.45
CA GLU A 126 6.91 8.95 -0.72
C GLU A 126 7.89 10.13 -0.65
N THR A 127 9.18 9.85 -0.87
CA THR A 127 10.22 10.88 -0.94
C THR A 127 10.86 10.81 -2.31
N LEU A 128 10.45 11.71 -3.20
CA LEU A 128 10.60 11.52 -4.64
C LEU A 128 11.77 12.34 -5.20
N PHE A 129 12.62 11.66 -5.96
CA PHE A 129 13.73 12.24 -6.70
C PHE A 129 13.51 12.01 -8.19
N GLY A 130 13.17 13.08 -8.91
CA GLY A 130 12.60 12.99 -10.24
C GLY A 130 13.37 13.69 -11.34
N LYS A 131 13.04 13.29 -12.57
CA LYS A 131 13.36 14.02 -13.80
C LYS A 131 12.11 14.14 -14.66
N LEU A 132 11.87 15.33 -15.20
CA LEU A 132 10.83 15.56 -16.20
C LEU A 132 11.22 14.88 -17.52
N VAL A 133 10.28 14.16 -18.13
CA VAL A 133 10.50 13.37 -19.34
C VAL A 133 9.56 13.77 -20.47
N ASN A 134 8.28 14.03 -20.16
CA ASN A 134 7.25 14.43 -21.13
C ASN A 134 7.15 13.50 -22.35
N GLU A 135 7.01 12.20 -22.11
CA GLU A 135 6.93 11.16 -23.15
C GLU A 135 5.51 10.68 -23.35
N ASP A 136 5.11 10.50 -24.62
CA ASP A 136 3.79 9.99 -24.96
C ASP A 136 3.65 8.52 -24.52
N LEU A 137 2.55 8.22 -23.83
CA LEU A 137 2.21 6.88 -23.36
C LEU A 137 1.11 6.29 -24.26
N ASP A 138 1.50 5.91 -25.48
CA ASP A 138 0.61 5.38 -26.52
C ASP A 138 0.71 3.86 -26.72
N SER A 139 1.67 3.23 -26.04
CA SER A 139 2.03 1.83 -26.23
C SER A 139 2.64 1.24 -24.97
N PRO A 140 2.66 -0.11 -24.82
CA PRO A 140 3.30 -0.78 -23.70
C PRO A 140 4.73 -0.28 -23.47
N MET A 141 4.97 0.22 -22.26
CA MET A 141 6.21 0.85 -21.85
C MET A 141 6.52 0.52 -20.40
N PHE A 142 7.81 0.36 -20.10
CA PHE A 142 8.31 0.09 -18.75
C PHE A 142 9.42 1.09 -18.42
N ALA A 143 9.43 1.64 -17.22
CA ALA A 143 10.55 2.42 -16.73
C ALA A 143 11.48 1.53 -15.90
N GLN A 144 12.78 1.75 -16.06
CA GLN A 144 13.83 0.99 -15.41
C GLN A 144 14.85 1.95 -14.80
N VAL A 145 15.27 1.69 -13.56
CA VAL A 145 16.37 2.40 -12.90
C VAL A 145 17.43 1.42 -12.43
N PHE A 146 18.68 1.84 -12.50
CA PHE A 146 19.82 1.14 -11.93
C PHE A 146 20.26 1.91 -10.70
N ILE A 147 20.00 1.33 -9.53
CA ILE A 147 20.19 1.97 -8.22
C ILE A 147 20.86 1.02 -7.22
N LYS A 148 21.68 1.57 -6.32
CA LYS A 148 22.28 0.89 -5.17
C LYS A 148 22.12 1.68 -3.88
N GLY A 149 22.47 1.08 -2.75
CA GLY A 149 22.65 1.75 -1.46
C GLY A 149 21.40 1.78 -0.60
N SER A 150 20.22 2.00 -1.20
CA SER A 150 18.95 1.98 -0.50
C SER A 150 18.17 0.73 -0.87
N SER A 151 17.96 -0.17 0.10
CA SER A 151 17.13 -1.36 -0.08
C SER A 151 15.67 -0.99 -0.33
N PHE A 152 15.23 0.18 0.15
CA PHE A 152 13.86 0.68 0.03
C PHE A 152 13.57 1.46 -1.25
N ALA A 153 14.57 1.61 -2.13
CA ALA A 153 14.41 2.37 -3.35
C ALA A 153 13.46 1.68 -4.33
N SER A 154 12.61 2.49 -4.96
CA SER A 154 11.74 2.04 -6.04
C SER A 154 11.63 3.12 -7.12
N ILE A 155 11.13 2.75 -8.29
CA ILE A 155 10.90 3.68 -9.40
C ILE A 155 9.40 3.87 -9.61
N ALA A 156 8.99 5.10 -9.89
CA ALA A 156 7.64 5.44 -10.30
C ALA A 156 7.65 6.28 -11.59
N ALA A 157 6.53 6.21 -12.30
CA ALA A 157 6.21 7.09 -13.40
C ALA A 157 4.96 7.90 -13.04
N HIS A 158 5.08 9.22 -13.13
CA HIS A 158 3.95 10.11 -12.97
C HIS A 158 3.29 10.34 -14.33
N ILE A 159 2.02 9.93 -14.42
CA ILE A 159 1.24 9.94 -15.65
C ILE A 159 0.18 11.02 -15.58
N ARG A 160 0.08 11.80 -16.65
CA ARG A 160 -0.92 12.86 -16.81
C ARG A 160 -1.90 12.51 -17.93
N TYR A 161 -3.17 12.81 -17.71
CA TYR A 161 -4.26 12.56 -18.66
C TYR A 161 -4.68 13.88 -19.31
N HIS A 162 -4.21 14.12 -20.54
CA HIS A 162 -4.54 15.33 -21.28
C HIS A 162 -5.79 15.14 -22.16
N THR A 163 -6.40 16.27 -22.49
CA THR A 163 -7.40 16.40 -23.57
C THR A 163 -6.73 16.78 -24.89
N ASP A 164 -7.44 16.64 -26.02
CA ASP A 164 -7.00 17.14 -27.34
C ASP A 164 -6.49 18.61 -27.30
N GLU A 165 -7.10 19.45 -26.46
CA GLU A 165 -6.75 20.88 -26.34
C GLU A 165 -5.52 21.11 -25.47
N SER A 166 -5.33 20.33 -24.41
CA SER A 166 -4.23 20.50 -23.45
C SER A 166 -2.98 19.72 -23.81
N HIS A 167 -3.11 18.66 -24.60
CA HIS A 167 -1.99 17.82 -25.03
C HIS A 167 -0.91 18.56 -25.82
N PRO A 168 -1.22 19.42 -26.82
CA PRO A 168 -0.22 20.18 -27.55
C PRO A 168 0.48 21.23 -26.69
N LEU A 169 -0.17 21.63 -25.59
CA LEU A 169 0.22 22.72 -24.72
C LEU A 169 1.06 22.27 -23.52
N ARG A 170 1.38 20.97 -23.39
CA ARG A 170 2.08 20.40 -22.22
C ARG A 170 3.42 21.06 -21.85
N HIS A 171 4.10 21.70 -22.80
CA HIS A 171 5.40 22.35 -22.58
C HIS A 171 5.30 23.81 -22.11
N GLU A 172 4.09 24.40 -22.09
CA GLU A 172 3.89 25.84 -21.91
C GLU A 172 3.38 26.25 -20.52
N TYR A 173 3.04 25.29 -19.63
CA TYR A 173 2.35 25.61 -18.38
C TYR A 173 3.07 25.02 -17.15
N PRO A 174 3.53 25.87 -16.21
CA PRO A 174 4.05 25.42 -14.92
C PRO A 174 2.95 25.03 -13.91
N ASP A 175 1.69 25.44 -14.13
CA ASP A 175 0.56 25.16 -13.22
C ASP A 175 -0.33 24.01 -13.71
N LEU A 176 0.28 22.85 -13.99
CA LEU A 176 -0.41 21.63 -14.41
C LEU A 176 -1.17 20.92 -13.28
N ALA A 177 -1.25 21.51 -12.09
CA ALA A 177 -1.82 20.88 -10.89
C ALA A 177 -3.31 20.53 -11.00
N SER A 178 -4.06 21.11 -11.95
CA SER A 178 -5.50 20.87 -12.11
C SER A 178 -5.86 19.74 -13.07
N ILE A 179 -4.90 19.19 -13.80
CA ILE A 179 -5.13 18.12 -14.79
C ILE A 179 -5.05 16.77 -14.07
N PRO A 180 -5.93 15.80 -14.37
CA PRO A 180 -5.89 14.49 -13.72
C PRO A 180 -4.54 13.78 -13.92
N THR A 181 -4.10 13.09 -12.88
CA THR A 181 -2.85 12.31 -12.89
C THR A 181 -3.00 11.01 -12.12
N THR A 182 -2.07 10.08 -12.37
CA THR A 182 -1.82 8.94 -11.49
C THR A 182 -0.31 8.74 -11.37
N MET A 183 0.14 8.14 -10.28
CA MET A 183 1.48 7.57 -10.21
C MET A 183 1.39 6.06 -10.41
N ILE A 184 2.36 5.49 -11.13
CA ILE A 184 2.50 4.05 -11.30
C ILE A 184 3.90 3.67 -10.87
N GLN A 185 4.00 2.89 -9.80
CA GLN A 185 5.25 2.53 -9.17
C GLN A 185 5.61 1.06 -9.41
N ALA A 186 6.90 0.78 -9.46
CA ALA A 186 7.43 -0.57 -9.39
C ALA A 186 7.20 -1.16 -7.99
N ILE A 187 6.90 -2.45 -7.95
CA ILE A 187 7.02 -3.24 -6.73
C ILE A 187 8.53 -3.36 -6.43
N GLN A 188 8.93 -3.13 -5.18
CA GLN A 188 10.33 -3.24 -4.75
C GLN A 188 10.84 -4.65 -5.06
N LEU A 189 11.95 -4.76 -5.80
CA LEU A 189 12.56 -6.05 -6.13
C LEU A 189 13.62 -6.38 -5.08
N GLY A 190 13.37 -7.39 -4.25
CA GLY A 190 14.34 -7.89 -3.28
C GLY A 190 13.67 -8.61 -2.11
N VAL A 191 13.47 -9.92 -2.24
CA VAL A 191 12.87 -10.81 -1.23
C VAL A 191 13.91 -11.75 -0.59
N ASP A 192 15.17 -11.58 -0.93
CA ASP A 192 16.24 -12.45 -0.44
C ASP A 192 16.80 -11.93 0.91
N PRO A 193 17.40 -12.83 1.72
CA PRO A 193 17.86 -12.49 3.08
C PRO A 193 18.78 -11.27 3.19
N LEU A 194 19.50 -10.90 2.11
CA LEU A 194 20.38 -9.73 2.11
C LEU A 194 19.57 -8.42 2.08
N HIS A 195 18.40 -8.41 1.43
CA HIS A 195 17.50 -7.25 1.45
C HIS A 195 16.83 -7.08 2.82
N SER A 196 16.50 -8.17 3.52
CA SER A 196 15.98 -8.11 4.91
C SER A 196 17.02 -7.59 5.90
N GLU A 197 18.27 -8.05 5.83
CA GLU A 197 19.35 -7.53 6.68
C GLU A 197 19.63 -6.03 6.41
N ALA A 198 19.52 -5.60 5.16
CA ALA A 198 19.65 -4.21 4.76
C ALA A 198 18.46 -3.33 5.16
N ALA A 199 17.25 -3.88 5.31
CA ALA A 199 16.09 -3.14 5.77
C ALA A 199 16.31 -2.59 7.20
N GLN A 200 16.97 -3.36 8.07
CA GLN A 200 17.26 -2.96 9.45
C GLN A 200 18.34 -1.87 9.54
N SER A 201 19.30 -1.84 8.60
CA SER A 201 20.42 -0.89 8.60
C SER A 201 20.20 0.33 7.71
N GLY A 202 19.20 0.28 6.82
CA GLY A 202 18.97 1.27 5.77
C GLY A 202 20.02 1.27 4.66
N VAL A 203 20.96 0.31 4.69
CA VAL A 203 22.08 0.20 3.76
C VAL A 203 22.22 -1.24 3.27
N LEU A 204 22.11 -1.43 1.97
CA LEU A 204 22.38 -2.72 1.33
C LEU A 204 23.86 -2.82 0.94
N GLU A 205 24.65 -3.63 1.66
CA GLU A 205 26.02 -3.95 1.24
C GLU A 205 25.99 -4.64 -0.12
N THR A 206 26.58 -4.00 -1.12
CA THR A 206 26.64 -4.54 -2.48
C THR A 206 27.74 -5.59 -2.60
N PRO A 207 27.45 -6.82 -3.05
CA PRO A 207 28.50 -7.69 -3.56
C PRO A 207 29.27 -6.98 -4.67
N ASN A 208 30.53 -7.35 -4.91
CA ASN A 208 31.38 -6.76 -5.97
C ASN A 208 30.75 -6.76 -7.39
N SER A 209 29.65 -7.51 -7.60
CA SER A 209 28.87 -7.58 -8.83
C SER A 209 27.64 -6.65 -8.91
N GLY A 210 27.28 -5.96 -7.81
CA GLY A 210 26.15 -5.04 -7.67
C GLY A 210 24.76 -5.68 -7.70
N TRP A 211 23.79 -5.09 -6.96
CA TRP A 211 22.36 -5.37 -7.11
C TRP A 211 21.77 -4.50 -8.21
N ARG A 212 20.81 -5.02 -8.98
CA ARG A 212 20.35 -4.38 -10.21
C ARG A 212 18.84 -4.50 -10.40
N VAL A 213 18.25 -3.33 -10.65
CA VAL A 213 17.05 -3.07 -11.46
C VAL A 213 15.71 -3.15 -10.72
N SER A 214 15.09 -1.99 -10.51
CA SER A 214 13.64 -1.85 -10.32
C SER A 214 13.01 -1.55 -11.69
N VAL A 215 11.92 -2.26 -12.03
CA VAL A 215 11.16 -2.02 -13.26
C VAL A 215 9.70 -1.82 -12.90
N THR A 216 9.08 -0.79 -13.46
CA THR A 216 7.63 -0.57 -13.28
C THR A 216 6.83 -1.73 -13.90
N PRO A 217 5.57 -1.95 -13.50
CA PRO A 217 4.65 -2.72 -14.34
C PRO A 217 4.46 -2.04 -15.71
N ASN A 218 3.68 -2.66 -16.59
CA ASN A 218 3.32 -2.07 -17.88
C ASN A 218 2.56 -0.76 -17.67
N LEU A 219 3.23 0.38 -17.90
CA LEU A 219 2.74 1.71 -17.59
C LEU A 219 1.47 2.04 -18.38
N TYR A 220 1.43 1.65 -19.65
CA TYR A 220 0.31 1.97 -20.54
C TYR A 220 -0.97 1.25 -20.12
N GLU A 221 -0.90 -0.05 -19.85
CA GLU A 221 -2.09 -0.82 -19.45
C GLU A 221 -2.62 -0.35 -18.10
N ARG A 222 -1.72 -0.14 -17.12
CA ARG A 222 -2.09 0.36 -15.79
C ARG A 222 -2.72 1.77 -15.86
N ALA A 223 -2.11 2.69 -16.60
CA ALA A 223 -2.66 4.05 -16.78
C ALA A 223 -4.01 4.03 -17.51
N ARG A 224 -4.13 3.22 -18.56
CA ARG A 224 -5.38 3.08 -19.31
C ARG A 224 -6.50 2.56 -18.42
N ASP A 225 -6.24 1.51 -17.66
CA ASP A 225 -7.26 0.88 -16.81
C ASP A 225 -7.69 1.84 -15.68
N TYR A 226 -6.75 2.60 -15.10
CA TYR A 226 -7.05 3.70 -14.19
C TYR A 226 -7.93 4.77 -14.86
N ALA A 227 -7.53 5.26 -16.03
CA ALA A 227 -8.29 6.28 -16.77
C ALA A 227 -9.72 5.83 -17.08
N LEU A 228 -9.90 4.61 -17.57
CA LEU A 228 -11.22 4.06 -17.87
C LEU A 228 -12.10 3.97 -16.61
N THR A 229 -11.51 3.60 -15.48
CA THR A 229 -12.20 3.53 -14.18
C THR A 229 -12.67 4.91 -13.72
N MET A 230 -11.83 5.93 -13.91
CA MET A 230 -12.13 7.32 -13.53
C MET A 230 -12.95 8.08 -14.58
N GLY A 231 -13.21 7.47 -15.75
CA GLY A 231 -13.89 8.13 -16.87
C GLY A 231 -13.04 9.16 -17.61
N TYR A 232 -11.71 9.10 -17.47
CA TYR A 232 -10.76 9.98 -18.16
C TYR A 232 -10.52 9.53 -19.60
N GLU A 233 -10.12 10.48 -20.44
CA GLU A 233 -9.71 10.17 -21.81
C GLU A 233 -8.37 9.41 -21.78
N THR A 234 -8.33 8.30 -22.53
CA THR A 234 -7.14 7.45 -22.65
C THR A 234 -6.25 7.85 -23.83
N LYS A 235 -6.75 8.73 -24.70
CA LYS A 235 -5.92 9.40 -25.70
C LYS A 235 -5.10 10.46 -24.97
N HIS A 236 -3.86 10.68 -25.42
CA HIS A 236 -3.00 11.75 -24.89
C HIS A 236 -2.53 11.55 -23.43
N MET A 237 -2.39 10.30 -22.99
CA MET A 237 -1.65 9.99 -21.76
C MET A 237 -0.17 10.32 -21.95
N VAL A 238 0.45 10.94 -20.95
CA VAL A 238 1.86 11.35 -21.00
C VAL A 238 2.56 10.91 -19.71
N ILE A 239 3.74 10.30 -19.84
CA ILE A 239 4.70 10.20 -18.74
C ILE A 239 5.30 11.59 -18.55
N GLU A 240 4.82 12.32 -17.55
CA GLU A 240 5.32 13.67 -17.24
C GLU A 240 6.71 13.58 -16.61
N SER A 241 6.87 12.68 -15.64
CA SER A 241 8.14 12.47 -14.95
C SER A 241 8.38 11.01 -14.59
N LEU A 242 9.66 10.68 -14.48
CA LEU A 242 10.13 9.45 -13.86
C LEU A 242 10.82 9.80 -12.56
N VAL A 243 10.50 9.07 -11.50
CA VAL A 243 10.95 9.36 -10.14
C VAL A 243 11.52 8.11 -9.48
N VAL A 244 12.53 8.32 -8.65
CA VAL A 244 13.02 7.33 -7.69
C VAL A 244 12.45 7.70 -6.33
N ASN A 245 11.71 6.79 -5.71
CA ASN A 245 11.22 6.95 -4.35
C ASN A 245 12.25 6.39 -3.37
N LEU A 246 12.66 7.22 -2.41
CA LEU A 246 13.61 6.88 -1.34
C LEU A 246 12.95 6.95 0.05
N ALA A 247 11.68 6.57 0.14
CA ALA A 247 10.97 6.44 1.41
C ALA A 247 11.53 5.28 2.24
N ILE A 248 11.96 5.58 3.46
CA ILE A 248 12.47 4.60 4.43
C ILE A 248 11.56 4.53 5.67
N PRO A 249 11.61 3.44 6.45
CA PRO A 249 10.97 3.35 7.76
C PRO A 249 11.22 4.54 8.68
N TRP A 250 10.23 4.89 9.50
CA TRP A 250 10.28 6.06 10.38
C TRP A 250 11.41 6.05 11.41
N ASN A 251 11.85 4.87 11.85
CA ASN A 251 12.95 4.67 12.78
C ASN A 251 14.34 4.92 12.15
N LEU A 252 14.43 5.05 10.82
CA LEU A 252 15.65 5.42 10.12
C LEU A 252 15.70 6.93 9.84
N GLU A 253 16.84 7.53 10.13
CA GLU A 253 17.07 8.98 9.97
C GLU A 253 17.73 9.33 8.63
N LYS A 254 18.35 8.36 7.96
CA LYS A 254 19.11 8.59 6.73
C LYS A 254 19.02 7.41 5.77
N THR A 255 19.01 7.70 4.48
CA THR A 255 19.26 6.71 3.43
C THR A 255 20.27 7.26 2.41
N THR A 256 20.88 6.37 1.63
CA THR A 256 21.78 6.74 0.55
C THR A 256 21.48 5.90 -0.67
N ALA A 257 21.27 6.56 -1.80
CA ALA A 257 21.11 5.92 -3.09
C ALA A 257 22.24 6.32 -4.05
N LEU A 258 22.71 5.37 -4.85
CA LEU A 258 23.59 5.60 -5.99
C LEU A 258 22.80 5.27 -7.25
N VAL A 259 22.53 6.25 -8.09
CA VAL A 259 21.73 6.10 -9.31
C VAL A 259 22.65 6.21 -10.53
N ASP A 260 22.63 5.19 -11.37
CA ASP A 260 23.50 5.10 -12.56
C ASP A 260 22.79 5.65 -13.80
N ASN A 261 21.57 5.17 -14.07
CA ASN A 261 20.77 5.62 -15.20
C ASN A 261 19.28 5.36 -14.98
N LEU A 262 18.49 6.10 -15.77
CA LEU A 262 17.05 5.98 -15.86
C LEU A 262 16.69 5.72 -17.32
N GLU A 263 15.97 4.64 -17.58
CA GLU A 263 15.66 4.16 -18.93
C GLU A 263 14.16 3.93 -19.11
N LEU A 264 13.68 4.13 -20.34
CA LEU A 264 12.38 3.63 -20.81
C LEU A 264 12.62 2.46 -21.77
N ILE A 265 11.90 1.37 -21.54
CA ILE A 265 11.80 0.22 -22.43
C ILE A 265 10.49 0.36 -23.21
N VAL A 266 10.61 0.71 -24.48
CA VAL A 266 9.47 1.04 -25.35
C VAL A 266 9.25 -0.08 -26.36
N LYS A 267 7.99 -0.45 -26.56
CA LYS A 267 7.58 -1.38 -27.62
C LYS A 267 7.43 -0.63 -28.94
N GLU A 268 8.32 -0.87 -29.91
CA GLU A 268 8.24 -0.26 -31.23
C GLU A 268 7.98 -1.29 -32.34
N GLY A 269 7.19 -0.92 -33.36
CA GLY A 269 6.94 -1.73 -34.56
C GLY A 269 5.47 -2.13 -34.78
N SER A 270 5.19 -2.75 -35.93
CA SER A 270 3.85 -3.28 -36.28
C SER A 270 3.64 -4.71 -35.76
N SER A 271 2.41 -5.21 -35.82
CA SER A 271 1.99 -6.54 -35.34
C SER A 271 2.92 -7.69 -35.71
N ASP A 272 3.57 -7.58 -36.88
CA ASP A 272 4.34 -8.68 -37.48
C ASP A 272 5.85 -8.57 -37.20
N ASN A 273 6.34 -7.50 -36.56
CA ASN A 273 7.77 -7.31 -36.29
C ASN A 273 8.06 -6.36 -35.10
N VAL A 274 7.63 -6.78 -33.91
CA VAL A 274 7.80 -6.05 -32.65
C VAL A 274 9.25 -6.09 -32.16
N LYS A 275 9.83 -4.94 -31.79
CA LYS A 275 11.12 -4.83 -31.11
C LYS A 275 11.02 -3.95 -29.87
N TRP A 276 11.59 -4.43 -28.77
CA TRP A 276 11.78 -3.61 -27.57
C TRP A 276 13.06 -2.78 -27.72
N LYS A 277 12.95 -1.47 -27.54
CA LYS A 277 14.09 -0.56 -27.55
C LYS A 277 14.27 0.10 -26.19
N ARG A 278 15.52 0.24 -25.78
CA ARG A 278 15.91 1.02 -24.61
C ARG A 278 16.17 2.45 -25.02
N ARG A 279 15.53 3.39 -24.33
CA ARG A 279 15.76 4.84 -24.45
C ARG A 279 16.30 5.33 -23.12
N VAL A 280 17.52 5.86 -23.12
CA VAL A 280 18.12 6.44 -21.92
C VAL A 280 17.52 7.82 -21.71
N ILE A 281 16.90 8.02 -20.55
CA ILE A 281 16.26 9.27 -20.15
C ILE A 281 17.23 10.13 -19.33
N ALA A 282 17.99 9.51 -18.46
CA ALA A 282 19.06 10.14 -17.69
C ALA A 282 20.28 9.23 -17.67
N ASP A 283 21.42 9.75 -18.12
CA ASP A 283 22.72 9.07 -18.09
C ASP A 283 23.62 9.72 -17.04
N MET A 284 23.66 9.12 -15.85
CA MET A 284 24.45 9.63 -14.72
C MET A 284 25.90 9.14 -14.81
N GLU A 285 26.17 8.12 -15.63
CA GLU A 285 27.52 7.65 -15.90
C GLU A 285 28.37 8.70 -16.63
N SER A 286 27.72 9.66 -17.30
CA SER A 286 28.38 10.77 -17.97
C SER A 286 29.08 11.75 -17.00
N GLY A 287 28.63 11.81 -15.74
CA GLY A 287 29.07 12.76 -14.71
C GLY A 287 28.52 14.18 -14.89
N GLU A 288 27.57 14.40 -15.80
CA GLU A 288 27.00 15.72 -16.07
C GLU A 288 25.88 16.07 -15.08
N THR A 289 26.00 17.22 -14.39
CA THR A 289 24.97 17.71 -13.45
C THR A 289 23.63 18.04 -14.09
N ARG A 290 23.58 18.16 -15.42
CA ARG A 290 22.33 18.38 -16.17
C ARG A 290 21.40 17.16 -16.12
N ASP A 291 21.95 15.97 -15.89
CA ASP A 291 21.18 14.73 -15.87
C ASP A 291 20.75 14.26 -14.48
N ALA A 292 21.21 14.94 -13.42
CA ALA A 292 20.81 14.78 -12.02
C ALA A 292 19.31 14.59 -11.80
N LEU A 293 18.92 13.55 -11.03
CA LEU A 293 17.62 13.51 -10.38
C LEU A 293 17.57 14.63 -9.34
N LYS A 294 16.42 15.31 -9.28
CA LYS A 294 16.20 16.43 -8.38
C LYS A 294 15.13 16.06 -7.37
N ASP A 295 15.31 16.52 -6.15
CA ASP A 295 14.26 16.50 -5.13
C ASP A 295 13.04 17.25 -5.68
N THR A 296 11.88 16.59 -5.61
CA THR A 296 10.60 17.17 -6.04
C THR A 296 9.97 18.04 -4.97
N GLY A 297 10.45 17.97 -3.73
CA GLY A 297 9.85 18.57 -2.54
C GLY A 297 8.64 17.78 -2.01
N VAL A 298 8.33 16.62 -2.59
CA VAL A 298 7.29 15.71 -2.10
C VAL A 298 7.86 14.84 -0.98
N GLY A 299 7.08 14.69 0.10
CA GLY A 299 7.40 13.82 1.22
C GLY A 299 7.56 14.56 2.55
N PRO A 300 7.99 13.86 3.61
CA PRO A 300 8.28 14.48 4.90
C PRO A 300 9.42 15.48 4.78
N LYS A 301 9.58 16.35 5.78
CA LYS A 301 10.70 17.30 5.81
C LYS A 301 12.04 16.56 5.81
N HIS A 302 12.86 16.83 4.79
CA HIS A 302 14.12 16.15 4.55
C HIS A 302 15.16 17.11 3.96
N THR A 303 16.42 16.69 3.96
CA THR A 303 17.54 17.43 3.37
C THR A 303 18.31 16.50 2.44
N PRO A 304 18.25 16.72 1.12
CA PRO A 304 19.04 15.97 0.15
C PRO A 304 20.46 16.53 0.04
N ASN A 305 21.44 15.64 -0.08
CA ASN A 305 22.83 15.95 -0.40
C ASN A 305 23.26 15.18 -1.65
N TYR A 306 23.72 15.92 -2.66
CA TYR A 306 24.12 15.36 -3.94
C TYR A 306 25.63 15.33 -4.06
N SER A 307 26.16 14.19 -4.50
CA SER A 307 27.57 14.05 -4.88
C SER A 307 27.72 13.05 -6.01
N TRP A 308 28.93 12.95 -6.55
CA TRP A 308 29.28 11.96 -7.57
C TRP A 308 30.20 10.93 -6.94
N ALA A 309 29.90 9.65 -7.12
CA ALA A 309 30.69 8.54 -6.59
C ALA A 309 31.24 7.69 -7.74
N GLN A 310 32.50 7.26 -7.60
CA GLN A 310 33.11 6.33 -8.56
C GLN A 310 32.83 4.89 -8.12
N GLU A 311 32.23 4.09 -9.00
CA GLU A 311 31.75 2.75 -8.66
C GLU A 311 32.42 1.69 -9.53
N SER A 312 33.03 0.68 -8.90
CA SER A 312 33.80 -0.37 -9.60
C SER A 312 32.95 -1.57 -10.02
N ALA A 313 31.73 -1.71 -9.48
CA ALA A 313 30.89 -2.90 -9.65
C ALA A 313 30.20 -3.01 -11.02
N PHE A 314 30.06 -1.90 -11.78
CA PHE A 314 29.51 -1.89 -13.13
C PHE A 314 30.52 -1.26 -14.10
N PRO A 315 31.14 -2.04 -15.01
CA PRO A 315 32.09 -1.49 -15.97
C PRO A 315 31.35 -0.75 -17.08
N GLY A 316 31.24 0.58 -16.92
CA GLY A 316 30.90 1.53 -17.98
C GLY A 316 32.14 2.30 -18.42
N PRO A 317 32.09 3.08 -19.51
CA PRO A 317 33.25 3.85 -19.98
C PRO A 317 33.72 4.94 -18.99
N ARG A 318 32.92 5.27 -17.95
CA ARG A 318 33.19 6.37 -17.00
C ARG A 318 32.94 6.09 -15.51
N ASN A 319 32.40 4.93 -15.12
CA ASN A 319 32.26 4.46 -13.72
C ASN A 319 31.80 5.51 -12.69
N LEU A 320 30.84 6.39 -13.03
CA LEU A 320 30.34 7.44 -12.14
C LEU A 320 28.84 7.22 -11.87
N SER A 321 28.40 7.44 -10.64
CA SER A 321 26.99 7.35 -10.24
C SER A 321 26.59 8.63 -9.50
N GLN A 322 25.34 9.08 -9.67
CA GLN A 322 24.81 10.14 -8.83
C GLN A 322 24.52 9.57 -7.45
N ARG A 323 25.22 10.07 -6.43
CA ARG A 323 24.95 9.77 -5.03
C ARG A 323 23.95 10.77 -4.48
N ILE A 324 22.82 10.27 -3.98
CA ILE A 324 21.78 11.01 -3.28
C ILE A 324 21.78 10.51 -1.84
N GLU A 325 22.24 11.33 -0.91
CA GLU A 325 22.08 11.08 0.51
C GLU A 325 20.89 11.89 1.01
N VAL A 326 19.93 11.25 1.67
CA VAL A 326 18.75 11.93 2.21
C VAL A 326 18.79 11.79 3.71
N THR A 327 18.82 12.92 4.41
CA THR A 327 18.64 12.97 5.86
C THR A 327 17.23 13.45 6.14
N PHE A 328 16.46 12.64 6.85
CA PHE A 328 15.11 12.96 7.27
C PHE A 328 15.15 13.70 8.60
N GLU A 329 14.26 14.67 8.77
CA GLU A 329 14.04 15.19 10.11
C GLU A 329 13.43 14.07 10.98
N PRO A 330 13.82 13.99 12.27
CA PRO A 330 13.22 13.03 13.17
C PRO A 330 11.71 13.24 13.13
N PRO A 331 10.92 12.16 13.04
CA PRO A 331 9.49 12.32 13.18
C PRO A 331 9.20 12.90 14.56
N PRO A 332 8.04 13.54 14.76
CA PRO A 332 7.54 13.69 16.13
C PRO A 332 7.57 12.30 16.82
N PRO A 333 7.76 12.24 18.15
CA PRO A 333 7.99 10.98 18.89
C PRO A 333 7.08 9.85 18.41
N SER A 334 7.54 8.59 18.32
CA SER A 334 6.82 7.47 17.67
C SER A 334 5.34 7.33 18.04
N GLN A 335 4.93 7.75 19.24
CA GLN A 335 3.52 7.85 19.65
C GLN A 335 2.66 8.81 18.79
N VAL A 336 3.26 9.71 18.01
CA VAL A 336 2.59 10.68 17.12
C VAL A 336 2.41 10.13 15.70
N LEU A 337 3.11 9.05 15.34
CA LEU A 337 2.90 8.36 14.06
C LEU A 337 1.67 7.45 14.11
N ASN A 338 1.39 6.89 15.29
CA ASN A 338 0.18 6.12 15.51
C ASN A 338 -1.05 7.00 15.36
N GLU A 339 -2.12 6.41 14.84
CA GLU A 339 -3.36 7.11 14.57
C GLU A 339 -4.44 6.59 15.51
N LEU A 340 -5.30 7.51 15.98
CA LEU A 340 -6.46 7.16 16.79
C LEU A 340 -7.67 7.89 16.25
N TYR A 341 -8.72 7.14 15.96
CA TYR A 341 -9.97 7.65 15.39
C TYR A 341 -11.17 7.27 16.27
N ASP A 342 -12.10 8.22 16.43
CA ASP A 342 -13.44 7.98 16.98
C ASP A 342 -14.42 7.77 15.83
N LEU A 343 -14.61 6.51 15.42
CA LEU A 343 -15.50 6.12 14.31
C LEU A 343 -16.97 6.47 14.56
N GLN A 344 -17.36 6.83 15.79
CA GLN A 344 -18.72 7.27 16.08
C GLN A 344 -18.95 8.72 15.63
N THR A 345 -17.96 9.60 15.83
CA THR A 345 -18.04 11.01 15.44
C THR A 345 -17.39 11.29 14.10
N ASP A 346 -16.39 10.50 13.74
CA ASP A 346 -15.61 10.57 12.51
C ASP A 346 -15.52 9.18 11.84
N PRO A 347 -16.62 8.72 11.20
CA PRO A 347 -16.64 7.42 10.51
C PRO A 347 -15.80 7.39 9.23
N LYS A 348 -15.19 8.51 8.84
CA LYS A 348 -14.33 8.65 7.65
C LYS A 348 -12.85 8.76 7.99
N GLU A 349 -12.50 8.75 9.28
CA GLU A 349 -11.11 8.77 9.76
C GLU A 349 -10.33 9.99 9.23
N LEU A 350 -10.95 11.16 9.25
CA LEU A 350 -10.35 12.42 8.82
C LEU A 350 -9.62 13.15 9.96
N ASP A 351 -10.06 12.96 11.20
CA ASP A 351 -9.56 13.67 12.38
C ASP A 351 -8.68 12.74 13.23
N ASN A 352 -7.38 12.64 12.90
CA ASN A 352 -6.43 11.87 13.70
C ASN A 352 -6.21 12.53 15.07
N LEU A 353 -6.69 11.86 16.13
CA LEU A 353 -6.67 12.36 17.51
C LEU A 353 -5.27 12.36 18.16
N MET A 354 -4.28 11.75 17.50
CA MET A 354 -2.88 11.77 17.91
C MET A 354 -2.08 12.90 17.23
N SER A 355 -2.67 13.58 16.25
CA SER A 355 -2.00 14.65 15.49
C SER A 355 -1.93 15.96 16.27
N PRO A 356 -0.90 16.81 16.05
CA PRO A 356 -0.87 18.18 16.59
C PRO A 356 -2.09 19.03 16.20
N GLU A 357 -2.75 18.72 15.08
CA GLU A 357 -3.96 19.38 14.59
C GLU A 357 -5.26 18.80 15.17
N ALA A 358 -5.19 17.82 16.10
CA ALA A 358 -6.36 17.18 16.68
C ALA A 358 -7.32 18.18 17.39
N PRO A 359 -8.63 17.88 17.43
CA PRO A 359 -9.60 18.70 18.17
C PRO A 359 -9.19 18.90 19.64
N THR A 360 -9.19 20.16 20.09
CA THR A 360 -8.70 20.56 21.42
C THR A 360 -9.70 20.35 22.56
N ASP A 361 -10.95 20.03 22.23
CA ASP A 361 -12.06 19.85 23.16
C ASP A 361 -12.16 18.44 23.75
N ILE A 362 -11.27 17.52 23.34
CA ILE A 362 -11.24 16.14 23.84
C ILE A 362 -10.35 16.04 25.08
N ASP A 363 -10.81 15.27 26.07
CA ASP A 363 -10.05 15.00 27.29
C ASP A 363 -8.79 14.18 26.98
N GLN A 364 -7.64 14.82 27.17
CA GLN A 364 -6.32 14.23 26.92
C GLN A 364 -6.02 13.01 27.81
N ASN A 365 -6.55 12.96 29.04
CA ASN A 365 -6.38 11.78 29.90
C ASN A 365 -7.16 10.59 29.37
N LEU A 366 -8.35 10.82 28.82
CA LEU A 366 -9.17 9.79 28.20
C LEU A 366 -8.48 9.25 26.94
N LEU A 367 -7.91 10.12 26.11
CA LEU A 367 -7.16 9.70 24.91
C LEU A 367 -5.96 8.81 25.26
N VAL A 368 -5.19 9.18 26.29
CA VAL A 368 -4.07 8.36 26.79
C VAL A 368 -4.55 6.99 27.25
N GLN A 369 -5.66 6.93 28.01
CA GLN A 369 -6.22 5.65 28.48
C GLN A 369 -6.70 4.76 27.32
N ILE A 370 -7.35 5.34 26.32
CA ILE A 370 -7.83 4.59 25.14
C ILE A 370 -6.64 4.07 24.35
N ARG A 371 -5.68 4.96 24.04
CA ARG A 371 -4.45 4.61 23.32
C ARG A 371 -3.73 3.47 24.01
N ASP A 372 -3.37 3.63 25.28
CA ASP A 372 -2.59 2.63 26.02
C ASP A 372 -3.35 1.31 26.11
N GLY A 373 -4.67 1.36 26.34
CA GLY A 373 -5.51 0.16 26.37
C GLY A 373 -5.63 -0.56 25.02
N MET A 374 -5.59 0.16 23.89
CA MET A 374 -5.60 -0.43 22.55
C MET A 374 -4.21 -0.98 22.17
N THR A 375 -3.14 -0.27 22.53
CA THR A 375 -1.76 -0.74 22.39
C THR A 375 -1.55 -2.03 23.16
N ASP A 376 -1.91 -2.10 24.45
CA ASP A 376 -1.76 -3.30 25.27
C ASP A 376 -2.49 -4.50 24.65
N ARG A 377 -3.70 -4.29 24.11
CA ARG A 377 -4.47 -5.36 23.45
C ARG A 377 -3.78 -5.84 22.18
N LEU A 378 -3.25 -4.92 21.37
CA LEU A 378 -2.54 -5.24 20.15
C LEU A 378 -1.25 -6.00 20.44
N GLU A 379 -0.45 -5.58 21.43
CA GLU A 379 0.77 -6.28 21.85
C GLU A 379 0.47 -7.70 22.37
N ASN A 380 -0.56 -7.86 23.20
CA ASN A 380 -0.97 -9.18 23.66
C ASN A 380 -1.40 -10.11 22.51
N TRP A 381 -2.03 -9.55 21.46
CA TRP A 381 -2.36 -10.31 20.26
C TRP A 381 -1.11 -10.74 19.49
N LYS A 382 -0.13 -9.84 19.31
CA LYS A 382 1.17 -10.15 18.68
C LYS A 382 1.88 -11.29 19.41
N GLU A 383 1.94 -11.25 20.74
CA GLU A 383 2.58 -12.30 21.57
C GLU A 383 1.80 -13.62 21.55
N GLY A 384 0.47 -13.55 21.37
CA GLY A 384 -0.44 -14.69 21.38
C GLY A 384 -0.62 -15.39 20.03
N ALA A 385 -0.06 -14.86 18.94
CA ALA A 385 -0.20 -15.39 17.59
C ALA A 385 0.46 -16.78 17.47
N SER A 386 -0.32 -17.84 17.69
CA SER A 386 0.12 -19.21 17.51
C SER A 386 0.04 -19.63 16.04
N SER A 387 1.13 -20.19 15.50
CA SER A 387 1.15 -20.74 14.14
C SER A 387 0.19 -21.93 14.01
N TYR A 388 -0.75 -21.81 13.07
CA TYR A 388 -1.74 -22.86 12.77
C TYR A 388 -1.28 -23.71 11.58
N ASN A 389 -1.21 -25.01 11.80
CA ASN A 389 -1.08 -26.02 10.75
C ASN A 389 -2.08 -27.15 11.07
N ALA A 390 -3.34 -27.00 10.71
CA ALA A 390 -4.27 -28.13 10.66
C ALA A 390 -4.60 -28.46 9.21
N GLU A 391 -4.48 -29.74 8.85
CA GLU A 391 -4.98 -30.24 7.58
C GLU A 391 -6.51 -30.18 7.57
N ALA A 392 -7.08 -29.54 6.54
CA ALA A 392 -8.52 -29.47 6.36
C ALA A 392 -9.09 -30.89 6.12
N ALA A 393 -9.98 -31.34 7.00
CA ALA A 393 -10.69 -32.60 6.80
C ALA A 393 -11.67 -32.49 5.62
N SER A 394 -11.79 -33.55 4.83
CA SER A 394 -12.75 -33.61 3.72
C SER A 394 -14.20 -33.65 4.23
N LEU A 395 -15.06 -32.80 3.66
CA LEU A 395 -16.50 -32.80 3.96
C LEU A 395 -17.17 -34.12 3.55
N SER A 396 -18.02 -34.67 4.43
CA SER A 396 -18.85 -35.83 4.11
C SER A 396 -19.94 -35.50 3.09
N ALA A 397 -20.60 -36.52 2.54
CA ALA A 397 -21.73 -36.32 1.62
C ALA A 397 -22.92 -35.63 2.31
N GLU A 398 -23.13 -35.90 3.59
CA GLU A 398 -24.17 -35.27 4.41
C GLU A 398 -23.83 -33.79 4.66
N ASP A 399 -22.58 -33.46 4.98
CA ASP A 399 -22.16 -32.07 5.20
C ASP A 399 -22.32 -31.24 3.92
N ARG A 400 -21.97 -31.82 2.77
CA ARG A 400 -22.18 -31.19 1.46
C ARG A 400 -23.66 -30.96 1.16
N ALA A 401 -24.53 -31.90 1.52
CA ALA A 401 -25.97 -31.75 1.34
C ALA A 401 -26.54 -30.62 2.23
N ASN A 402 -26.07 -30.52 3.47
CA ASN A 402 -26.48 -29.46 4.40
C ASN A 402 -26.01 -28.08 3.93
N LEU A 403 -24.78 -27.96 3.44
CA LEU A 403 -24.26 -26.73 2.82
C LEU A 403 -25.03 -26.35 1.54
N LYS A 404 -25.42 -27.34 0.72
CA LYS A 404 -26.26 -27.11 -0.45
C LYS A 404 -27.67 -26.62 -0.07
N ALA A 405 -28.24 -27.13 1.02
CA ALA A 405 -29.56 -26.72 1.49
C ALA A 405 -29.62 -25.24 1.90
N ILE A 406 -28.49 -24.64 2.28
CA ILE A 406 -28.37 -23.22 2.58
C ILE A 406 -27.85 -22.38 1.40
N GLY A 407 -27.71 -22.98 0.22
CA GLY A 407 -27.29 -22.31 -1.01
C GLY A 407 -25.78 -22.02 -1.10
N TYR A 408 -24.94 -22.71 -0.33
CA TYR A 408 -23.49 -22.51 -0.37
C TYR A 408 -22.80 -23.16 -1.58
N PHE A 409 -23.37 -24.26 -2.08
CA PHE A 409 -22.93 -24.93 -3.31
C PHE A 409 -24.07 -24.96 -4.33
N GLU A 410 -23.73 -24.87 -5.63
CA GLU A 410 -24.69 -25.07 -6.73
C GLU A 410 -25.17 -26.53 -6.86
#